data_AF-A0A2U1NAD4-F1
#
_entry.id   AF-A0A2U1NAD4-F1
#
_cell.length_a   1.000
_cell.length_b   1.000
_cell.length_c   1.000
_cell.angle_alpha   90.00
_cell.angle_beta   90.00
_cell.angle_gamma   90.00
#
_symmetry.space_group_name_H-M   'P 1'
#
loop_
_entity.id
_entity.type
_entity.pdbx_description
1 polymer ?
#
loop_
_entity_poly.entity_id
_entity_poly.type
_entity_poly.pdbx_seq_one_letter_code
_entity_poly.pdbx_strand_id
1 'polypeptide(L)'
;MQRETKDQIEKNRLRVKTSIDIVRFLSFQGIAFRGHDERVDSRNRGNFLELLKYTASYNKEVENCVGEKAPKNAKYTSPDIQKEILALIAEKVRKKIVQDIGDSKFCIIVDESSDENFLPSVQNPHLG
;
A
#
# COMPACT_ATOMS: atom_id res chain seq x y z
N MET A 1 -10.79 -31.57 -7.43
CA MET A 1 -10.93 -30.17 -6.97
C MET A 1 -11.53 -30.22 -5.56
N GLN A 2 -10.77 -29.93 -4.51
CA GLN A 2 -11.30 -29.94 -3.14
C GLN A 2 -12.22 -28.73 -2.95
N ARG A 3 -13.44 -28.93 -2.41
CA ARG A 3 -14.33 -27.83 -2.04
C ARG A 3 -13.72 -27.10 -0.84
N GLU A 4 -13.51 -25.79 -0.98
CA GLU A 4 -13.15 -24.94 0.16
C GLU A 4 -14.30 -24.90 1.17
N THR A 5 -13.99 -25.00 2.45
CA THR A 5 -14.98 -24.89 3.53
C THR A 5 -15.46 -23.44 3.66
N LYS A 6 -16.68 -23.25 4.19
CA LYS A 6 -17.24 -21.90 4.42
C LYS A 6 -16.29 -21.02 5.24
N ASP A 7 -15.72 -21.58 6.30
CA ASP A 7 -14.74 -20.91 7.15
C ASP A 7 -13.48 -20.47 6.39
N GLN A 8 -13.02 -21.27 5.44
CA GLN A 8 -11.85 -20.94 4.63
C GLN A 8 -12.13 -19.75 3.70
N ILE A 9 -13.32 -19.72 3.10
CA ILE A 9 -13.77 -18.61 2.25
C ILE A 9 -13.88 -17.33 3.08
N GLU A 10 -14.46 -17.41 4.27
CA GLU A 10 -14.61 -16.26 5.16
C GLU A 10 -13.26 -15.70 5.62
N LYS A 11 -12.33 -16.57 6.06
CA LYS A 11 -10.96 -16.17 6.39
C LYS A 11 -10.23 -15.55 5.20
N ASN A 12 -10.41 -16.09 3.99
CA ASN A 12 -9.84 -15.51 2.76
C ASN A 12 -10.38 -14.09 2.51
N ARG A 13 -11.69 -13.89 2.62
CA ARG A 13 -12.32 -12.58 2.45
C ARG A 13 -11.83 -11.58 3.50
N LEU A 14 -11.70 -12.01 4.75
CA LEU A 14 -11.23 -11.15 5.84
C LEU A 14 -9.78 -10.68 5.61
N ARG A 15 -8.89 -11.58 5.17
CA ARG A 15 -7.51 -11.22 4.80
C ARG A 15 -7.44 -10.19 3.67
N VAL A 16 -8.18 -10.44 2.58
CA VAL A 16 -8.22 -9.55 1.41
C VAL A 16 -8.77 -8.19 1.82
N LYS A 17 -9.89 -8.17 2.56
CA LYS A 17 -10.49 -6.93 3.07
C LYS A 17 -9.51 -6.13 3.93
N THR A 18 -8.85 -6.78 4.88
CA THR A 18 -7.85 -6.14 5.75
C THR A 18 -6.72 -5.52 4.92
N SER A 19 -6.23 -6.23 3.90
CA SER A 19 -5.18 -5.73 3.02
C SER A 19 -5.63 -4.51 2.22
N ILE A 20 -6.85 -4.54 1.68
CA ILE A 20 -7.45 -3.41 0.95
C ILE A 20 -7.60 -2.19 1.85
N ASP A 21 -8.09 -2.36 3.08
CA ASP A 21 -8.30 -1.26 4.02
C ASP A 21 -6.97 -0.58 4.40
N ILE A 22 -5.92 -1.37 4.62
CA ILE A 22 -4.56 -0.86 4.90
C ILE A 22 -4.00 -0.11 3.68
N VAL A 23 -4.07 -0.69 2.48
CA VAL A 23 -3.61 -0.01 1.26
C VAL A 23 -4.34 1.31 1.08
N ARG A 24 -5.67 1.30 1.25
CA ARG A 24 -6.49 2.50 1.12
C ARG A 24 -6.07 3.58 2.11
N PHE A 25 -5.86 3.22 3.38
CA PHE A 25 -5.44 4.16 4.41
C PHE A 25 -4.09 4.81 4.06
N LEU A 26 -3.08 3.99 3.74
CA LEU A 26 -1.74 4.50 3.42
C LEU A 26 -1.74 5.38 2.16
N SER A 27 -2.47 4.96 1.12
CA SER A 27 -2.62 5.73 -0.12
C SER A 27 -3.22 7.10 0.15
N PHE A 28 -4.30 7.14 0.93
CA PHE A 28 -5.05 8.36 1.21
C PHE A 28 -4.23 9.36 2.05
N GLN A 29 -3.38 8.85 2.95
CA GLN A 29 -2.48 9.66 3.76
C GLN A 29 -1.17 10.03 3.05
N GLY A 30 -0.90 9.49 1.85
CA GLY A 30 0.38 9.68 1.17
C GLY A 30 1.57 9.04 1.90
N ILE A 31 1.32 8.01 2.71
CA ILE A 31 2.35 7.35 3.52
C ILE A 31 3.00 6.21 2.72
N ALA A 32 4.33 6.13 2.77
CA ALA A 32 5.07 5.05 2.14
C ALA A 32 4.63 3.69 2.70
N PHE A 33 4.42 2.70 1.84
CA PHE A 33 3.96 1.37 2.23
C PHE A 33 5.06 0.53 2.86
N ARG A 34 6.26 0.71 2.31
CA ARG A 34 7.43 -0.14 2.50
C ARG A 34 8.42 0.51 3.45
N GLY A 35 9.07 -0.32 4.25
CA GLY A 35 10.20 0.06 5.06
C GLY A 35 11.52 -0.19 4.33
N HIS A 36 12.62 0.30 4.91
CA HIS A 36 13.96 -0.04 4.43
C HIS A 36 14.30 -1.52 4.62
N ASP A 37 13.80 -2.12 5.72
CA ASP A 37 14.01 -3.52 6.06
C ASP A 37 12.70 -4.18 6.53
N GLU A 38 12.20 -5.15 5.77
CA GLU A 38 10.96 -5.88 6.06
C GLU A 38 11.20 -7.29 6.66
N ARG A 39 12.45 -7.63 6.98
CA ARG A 39 12.80 -8.90 7.62
C ARG A 39 12.06 -9.08 8.95
N VAL A 40 11.87 -10.32 9.35
CA VAL A 40 11.03 -10.68 10.52
C VAL A 40 11.60 -10.13 11.82
N ASP A 41 12.92 -9.98 11.90
CA ASP A 41 13.69 -9.47 13.04
C ASP A 41 13.86 -7.94 13.04
N SER A 42 13.43 -7.25 11.98
CA SER A 42 13.46 -5.78 11.93
C SER A 42 12.49 -5.17 12.96
N ARG A 43 12.94 -4.08 13.59
CA ARG A 43 12.13 -3.30 14.56
C ARG A 43 10.97 -2.55 13.89
N ASN A 44 11.11 -2.21 12.61
CA ASN A 44 10.09 -1.55 11.82
C ASN A 44 10.11 -2.14 10.42
N ARG A 45 9.09 -2.94 10.10
CA ARG A 45 9.00 -3.69 8.86
C ARG A 45 8.30 -2.94 7.74
N GLY A 46 8.12 -1.62 7.88
CA GLY A 46 7.36 -0.80 6.97
C GLY A 46 5.90 -0.66 7.37
N ASN A 47 5.30 0.46 6.97
CA ASN A 47 3.99 0.89 7.46
C ASN A 47 2.88 -0.10 7.13
N PHE A 48 2.94 -0.83 6.01
CA PHE A 48 1.95 -1.85 5.71
C PHE A 48 1.97 -3.00 6.72
N LEU A 49 3.16 -3.56 7.00
CA LEU A 49 3.29 -4.70 7.90
C LEU A 49 3.03 -4.30 9.35
N GLU A 50 3.47 -3.11 9.77
CA GLU A 50 3.19 -2.60 11.10
C GLU A 50 1.69 -2.29 11.30
N LEU A 51 1.02 -1.70 10.29
CA LEU A 51 -0.42 -1.46 10.38
C LEU A 51 -1.24 -2.76 10.33
N LEU A 52 -0.76 -3.78 9.62
CA LEU A 52 -1.36 -5.12 9.62
C LEU A 52 -1.25 -5.76 11.00
N LYS A 53 -0.08 -5.67 11.63
CA LYS A 53 0.16 -6.16 12.99
C LYS A 53 -0.69 -5.41 14.02
N TYR A 54 -0.78 -4.08 13.89
CA TYR A 54 -1.66 -3.25 14.70
C TYR A 54 -3.13 -3.67 14.52
N THR A 55 -3.60 -3.84 13.30
CA THR A 55 -4.99 -4.26 13.06
C THR A 55 -5.27 -5.65 13.67
N ALA A 56 -4.33 -6.57 13.56
CA ALA A 56 -4.42 -7.90 14.19
C ALA A 56 -4.47 -7.83 15.72
N SER A 57 -3.77 -6.89 16.38
CA SER A 57 -3.79 -6.81 17.84
C SER A 57 -5.14 -6.39 18.42
N TYR A 58 -5.98 -5.70 17.65
CA TYR A 58 -7.32 -5.27 18.07
C TYR A 58 -8.44 -6.21 17.61
N ASN A 59 -8.18 -7.08 16.63
CA ASN A 59 -9.20 -7.98 16.08
C ASN A 59 -8.69 -9.43 16.03
N LYS A 60 -9.22 -10.27 16.92
CA LYS A 60 -8.86 -11.70 17.02
C LYS A 60 -9.15 -12.49 15.75
N GLU A 61 -10.20 -12.14 14.99
CA GLU A 61 -10.50 -12.84 13.73
C GLU A 61 -9.44 -12.54 12.67
N VAL A 62 -9.02 -11.27 12.58
CA VAL A 62 -7.92 -10.84 11.71
C VAL A 62 -6.62 -11.51 12.16
N GLU A 63 -6.32 -11.45 13.46
CA GLU A 63 -5.15 -12.10 14.06
C GLU A 63 -5.05 -13.58 13.71
N ASN A 64 -6.19 -14.28 13.64
CA ASN A 64 -6.27 -15.71 13.36
C ASN A 64 -6.15 -16.07 11.87
N CYS A 65 -6.14 -15.09 10.97
CA CYS A 65 -6.10 -15.36 9.53
C CYS A 65 -4.97 -14.66 8.76
N VAL A 66 -4.30 -13.64 9.32
CA VAL A 66 -3.21 -12.89 8.64
C VAL A 66 -1.81 -13.37 9.04
N GLY A 67 -0.78 -12.85 8.36
CA GLY A 67 0.62 -13.10 8.69
C GLY A 67 1.01 -14.58 8.55
N GLU A 68 1.71 -15.12 9.55
CA GLU A 68 2.15 -16.53 9.54
C GLU A 68 1.01 -17.54 9.68
N LYS A 69 -0.17 -17.10 10.16
CA LYS A 69 -1.37 -17.96 10.22
C LYS A 69 -2.08 -18.07 8.86
N ALA A 70 -1.69 -17.28 7.87
CA ALA A 70 -2.26 -17.37 6.53
C ALA A 70 -1.64 -18.54 5.73
N PRO A 71 -2.44 -19.33 5.00
CA PRO A 71 -1.92 -20.47 4.26
C PRO A 71 -1.14 -20.01 3.02
N LYS A 72 0.09 -20.50 2.87
CA LYS A 72 0.94 -20.34 1.67
C LYS A 72 0.99 -18.88 1.18
N ASN A 73 0.41 -18.63 0.00
CA ASN A 73 0.45 -17.35 -0.71
C ASN A 73 -0.69 -16.41 -0.31
N ALA A 74 -1.64 -16.84 0.53
CA ALA A 74 -2.76 -16.01 0.97
C ALA A 74 -2.36 -14.98 2.04
N LYS A 75 -1.10 -14.53 2.07
CA LYS A 75 -0.62 -13.48 2.98
C LYS A 75 -0.99 -12.09 2.47
N TYR A 76 -1.06 -11.89 1.15
CA TYR A 76 -1.34 -10.60 0.49
C TYR A 76 -0.40 -9.44 0.89
N THR A 77 0.78 -9.77 1.44
CA THR A 77 1.78 -8.80 1.92
C THR A 77 2.84 -8.46 0.88
N SER A 78 2.84 -9.10 -0.30
CA SER A 78 3.89 -8.91 -1.30
C SER A 78 3.78 -7.53 -1.99
N PRO A 79 4.92 -6.99 -2.49
CA PRO A 79 4.93 -5.70 -3.19
C PRO A 79 3.96 -5.65 -4.35
N ASP A 80 3.91 -6.72 -5.13
CA ASP A 80 3.08 -6.76 -6.34
C ASP A 80 1.59 -6.76 -6.00
N ILE A 81 1.17 -7.51 -4.97
CA ILE A 81 -0.24 -7.53 -4.54
C ILE A 81 -0.65 -6.14 -4.03
N GLN A 82 0.20 -5.46 -3.24
CA GLN A 82 -0.12 -4.11 -2.77
C GLN A 82 -0.24 -3.11 -3.91
N LYS A 83 0.66 -3.19 -4.91
CA LYS A 83 0.60 -2.36 -6.11
C LYS A 83 -0.65 -2.64 -6.94
N GLU A 84 -1.05 -3.90 -7.07
CA GLU A 84 -2.27 -4.28 -7.77
C GLU A 84 -3.52 -3.70 -7.08
N ILE A 85 -3.62 -3.84 -5.76
CA ILE A 85 -4.71 -3.25 -4.98
C ILE A 85 -4.71 -1.71 -5.15
N LEU A 86 -3.55 -1.06 -5.07
CA LEU A 86 -3.41 0.37 -5.26
C LEU A 86 -3.87 0.80 -6.66
N ALA A 87 -3.48 0.06 -7.71
CA ALA A 87 -3.89 0.33 -9.08
C ALA A 87 -5.42 0.21 -9.25
N LEU A 88 -6.06 -0.80 -8.64
CA LEU A 88 -7.51 -0.96 -8.65
C LEU A 88 -8.22 0.19 -7.91
N ILE A 89 -7.66 0.66 -6.80
CA ILE A 89 -8.20 1.84 -6.08
C ILE A 89 -8.08 3.09 -6.96
N ALA A 90 -6.91 3.33 -7.55
CA ALA A 90 -6.67 4.46 -8.44
C ALA A 90 -7.61 4.45 -9.66
N GLU A 91 -7.83 3.27 -10.26
CA GLU A 91 -8.78 3.10 -11.36
C GLU A 91 -10.21 3.46 -10.94
N LYS A 92 -10.66 3.00 -9.77
CA LYS A 92 -11.98 3.34 -9.24
C LYS A 92 -12.14 4.83 -8.97
N VAL A 93 -11.13 5.47 -8.38
CA VAL A 93 -11.12 6.92 -8.13
C VAL A 93 -11.20 7.67 -9.46
N ARG A 94 -10.36 7.31 -10.43
CA ARG A 94 -10.37 7.93 -11.77
C ARG A 94 -11.72 7.78 -12.47
N LYS A 95 -12.30 6.57 -12.45
CA LYS A 95 -13.64 6.32 -13.03
C LYS A 95 -14.70 7.19 -12.37
N LYS A 96 -14.65 7.34 -11.04
CA LYS A 96 -15.58 8.20 -10.31
C LYS A 96 -15.42 9.68 -10.69
N ILE A 97 -14.19 10.18 -10.79
CA ILE A 97 -13.92 11.56 -11.24
C ILE A 97 -14.46 11.79 -12.66
N VAL A 98 -14.18 10.88 -13.61
CA VAL A 98 -14.69 10.99 -14.99
C VAL A 98 -16.21 10.99 -15.01
N GLN A 99 -16.84 10.12 -14.22
CA GLN A 99 -18.30 10.08 -14.10
C GLN A 99 -18.87 11.37 -13.51
N ASP A 100 -18.20 11.97 -12.52
CA ASP A 100 -18.64 13.20 -11.86
C ASP A 100 -18.49 14.43 -12.76
N ILE A 101 -17.50 14.45 -13.67
CA ILE A 101 -17.38 15.47 -14.71
C ILE A 101 -18.49 15.30 -15.76
N GLY A 102 -18.75 14.06 -16.18
CA GLY A 102 -19.70 13.75 -17.26
C GLY A 102 -19.30 14.45 -18.57
N ASP A 103 -20.26 15.13 -19.21
CA ASP A 103 -20.05 15.90 -20.43
C ASP A 103 -19.73 17.39 -20.17
N SER A 104 -19.42 17.74 -18.92
CA SER A 104 -19.14 19.12 -18.53
C SER A 104 -17.81 19.60 -19.11
N LYS A 105 -17.71 20.90 -19.40
CA LYS A 105 -16.45 21.53 -19.79
C LYS A 105 -15.49 21.54 -18.59
N PHE A 106 -14.24 21.19 -18.83
CA PHE A 106 -13.15 21.28 -17.85
C PHE A 106 -11.94 21.99 -18.45
N CYS A 107 -11.09 22.56 -17.60
CA CYS A 107 -9.80 23.12 -17.99
C CYS A 107 -8.68 22.34 -17.29
N ILE A 108 -7.50 22.30 -17.93
CA ILE A 108 -6.28 21.73 -17.34
C ILE A 108 -5.37 22.91 -17.00
N ILE A 109 -4.95 22.99 -15.74
CA ILE A 109 -3.94 23.94 -15.29
C ILE A 109 -2.61 23.20 -15.26
N VAL A 110 -1.58 23.79 -15.88
CA VAL A 110 -0.22 23.23 -15.92
C VAL A 110 0.66 24.09 -15.02
N ASP A 111 1.32 23.47 -14.06
CA ASP A 111 2.29 24.10 -13.16
C ASP A 111 3.64 23.40 -13.35
N GLU A 112 4.70 24.17 -13.56
CA GLU A 112 6.06 23.68 -13.77
C GLU A 112 6.93 24.05 -12.56
N SER A 113 7.65 23.09 -12.02
CA SER A 113 8.64 23.31 -10.96
C SER A 113 10.00 22.72 -11.39
N SER A 114 11.08 23.41 -11.06
CA SER A 114 12.46 22.97 -11.29
C SER A 114 13.11 22.59 -9.97
N ASP A 115 13.86 21.48 -9.93
CA ASP A 115 14.61 21.06 -8.75
C ASP A 115 15.99 21.75 -8.73
N GLU A 116 16.24 22.62 -7.74
CA GLU A 116 17.48 23.38 -7.63
C GLU A 116 18.64 22.60 -6.95
N ASN A 117 18.45 21.34 -6.55
CA ASN A 117 19.48 20.58 -5.82
C ASN A 117 20.66 20.09 -6.68
N PHE A 118 20.77 20.50 -7.94
CA PHE A 118 21.91 20.20 -8.79
C PHE A 118 23.06 21.21 -8.57
N LEU A 119 23.60 21.29 -7.35
CA LEU A 119 24.91 21.91 -7.14
C LEU A 119 25.99 20.83 -7.24
N PRO A 120 26.75 20.73 -8.36
CA PRO A 120 27.98 19.97 -8.34
C PRO A 120 28.90 20.62 -7.31
N SER A 121 29.39 19.81 -6.36
CA SER A 121 30.37 20.25 -5.38
C SER A 121 31.54 20.91 -6.10
N VAL A 122 31.65 22.23 -5.97
CA VAL A 122 32.86 22.96 -6.34
C VAL A 122 33.93 22.46 -5.37
N GLN A 123 34.78 21.54 -5.84
CA GLN A 123 36.03 21.23 -5.17
C GLN A 123 36.82 22.54 -5.09
N ASN A 124 36.89 23.12 -3.90
CA ASN A 124 37.77 24.23 -3.58
C ASN A 124 39.22 23.80 -3.85
N PRO A 125 39.95 24.40 -4.81
CA PRO A 125 41.32 24.04 -5.08
C PRO A 125 42.27 25.03 -4.40
N HIS A 126 42.15 25.27 -3.09
CA HIS A 126 43.16 26.06 -2.36
C HIS A 126 43.26 25.64 -0.89
N LEU A 127 44.21 24.74 -0.61
CA LEU A 127 44.88 24.58 0.69
C LEU A 127 46.18 23.79 0.45
N GLY A 128 47.32 24.45 0.67
CA GLY A 128 48.67 23.84 0.72
C GLY A 128 49.52 24.04 -0.52
#